data_AF-A0A941ZQI7-F1
#
_entry.id   AF-A0A941ZQI7-F1
#
_cell.length_a   1.000
_cell.length_b   1.000
_cell.length_c   1.000
_cell.angle_alpha   90.00
_cell.angle_beta   90.00
_cell.angle_gamma   90.00
#
_symmetry.space_group_name_H-M   'P 1'
#
loop_
_entity.id
_entity.type
_entity.pdbx_description
1 polymer ?
#
loop_
_entity_poly.entity_id
_entity_poly.type
_entity_poly.pdbx_seq_one_letter_code
_entity_poly.pdbx_strand_id
1 'polypeptide(L)'
;MKKVNAERLLSSYLLWGMLSVLIFIIFIMLLSYAILIEQTYIFLYFILLLTGFLWIGATAVTRHVFVLLKKYIGKEISVLEFLSTQFIVLLLPFLYIKLRKEVRIYNKKMISDNIQGTEE
;
A
#
# COMPACT_ATOMS: atom_id res chain seq x y z
N MET A 1 -19.09 -6.29 -13.16
CA MET A 1 -17.95 -5.35 -13.27
C MET A 1 -17.36 -4.91 -11.92
N LYS A 2 -18.15 -4.65 -10.87
CA LYS A 2 -17.65 -4.09 -9.59
C LYS A 2 -16.64 -4.98 -8.82
N LYS A 3 -16.86 -6.31 -8.80
CA LYS A 3 -15.98 -7.29 -8.13
C LYS A 3 -14.54 -7.27 -8.66
N VAL A 4 -14.39 -7.18 -9.99
CA VAL A 4 -13.09 -7.14 -10.68
C VAL A 4 -12.29 -5.89 -10.29
N ASN A 5 -12.97 -4.77 -10.03
CA ASN A 5 -12.30 -3.53 -9.64
C ASN A 5 -11.76 -3.56 -8.21
N ALA A 6 -12.48 -4.17 -7.25
CA ALA A 6 -12.00 -4.30 -5.87
C ALA A 6 -10.74 -5.20 -5.78
N GLU A 7 -10.72 -6.29 -6.54
CA GLU A 7 -9.57 -7.21 -6.60
C GLU A 7 -8.36 -6.56 -7.28
N ARG A 8 -8.59 -5.80 -8.37
CA ARG A 8 -7.53 -5.01 -9.02
C ARG A 8 -6.92 -3.99 -8.06
N LEU A 9 -7.74 -3.24 -7.33
CA LEU A 9 -7.28 -2.27 -6.33
C LEU A 9 -6.50 -2.93 -5.18
N LEU A 10 -6.94 -4.11 -4.72
CA LEU A 10 -6.22 -4.88 -3.70
C LEU A 10 -4.84 -5.34 -4.20
N SER A 11 -4.75 -5.81 -5.46
CA SER A 11 -3.48 -6.18 -6.09
C SER A 11 -2.57 -4.97 -6.30
N SER A 12 -3.12 -3.83 -6.73
CA SER A 12 -2.36 -2.58 -6.84
C SER A 12 -1.83 -2.11 -5.48
N TYR A 13 -2.62 -2.21 -4.43
CA TYR A 13 -2.18 -1.88 -3.07
C TYR A 13 -0.98 -2.74 -2.65
N LEU A 14 -1.04 -4.05 -2.91
CA LEU A 14 0.07 -4.96 -2.61
C LEU A 14 1.32 -4.61 -3.42
N LEU A 15 1.16 -4.36 -4.73
CA LEU A 15 2.28 -4.01 -5.61
C LEU A 15 3.02 -2.76 -5.12
N TRP A 16 2.28 -1.66 -4.90
CA TRP A 16 2.86 -0.40 -4.44
C TRP A 16 3.43 -0.50 -3.02
N GLY A 17 2.78 -1.29 -2.15
CA GLY A 17 3.29 -1.58 -0.81
C GLY A 17 4.61 -2.33 -0.84
N MET A 18 4.71 -3.39 -1.65
CA MET A 18 5.95 -4.16 -1.84
C MET A 18 7.06 -3.31 -2.46
N LEU A 19 6.71 -2.45 -3.43
CA LEU A 19 7.65 -1.51 -4.03
C LEU A 19 8.18 -0.51 -2.99
N SER A 20 7.31 0.03 -2.12
CA SER A 20 7.72 0.90 -1.02
C SER A 20 8.68 0.19 -0.05
N VAL A 21 8.40 -1.06 0.33
CA VAL A 21 9.29 -1.88 1.17
C VAL A 21 10.66 -2.07 0.49
N LEU A 22 10.67 -2.42 -0.80
CA LEU A 22 11.92 -2.63 -1.55
C LEU A 22 12.76 -1.34 -1.60
N ILE A 23 12.15 -0.21 -1.96
CA ILE A 23 12.84 1.08 -2.03
C ILE A 23 13.37 1.48 -0.65
N PHE A 24 12.62 1.22 0.42
CA PHE A 24 13.08 1.49 1.78
C PHE A 24 14.30 0.66 2.16
N ILE A 25 14.32 -0.64 1.82
CA ILE A 25 15.49 -1.51 2.06
C ILE A 25 16.71 -0.96 1.31
N ILE A 26 16.55 -0.58 0.03
CA ILE A 26 17.61 0.02 -0.77
C ILE A 26 18.11 1.32 -0.12
N PHE A 27 17.20 2.18 0.32
CA PHE A 27 17.53 3.43 1.02
C PHE A 27 18.35 3.17 2.30
N ILE A 28 17.94 2.21 3.14
CA ILE A 28 18.68 1.85 4.35
C ILE A 28 20.06 1.26 4.02
N MET A 29 20.17 0.43 2.99
CA MET A 29 21.46 -0.13 2.56
C MET A 29 22.40 0.98 2.07
N LEU A 30 21.91 1.91 1.25
CA LEU A 30 22.68 3.06 0.77
C LEU A 30 23.08 3.99 1.92
N LEU A 31 22.19 4.21 2.88
CA LEU A 31 22.45 5.06 4.03
C LEU A 31 23.53 4.44 4.93
N SER A 32 23.42 3.13 5.19
CA SER A 32 24.42 2.38 5.95
C SER A 32 25.79 2.40 5.25
N TYR A 33 25.79 2.21 3.93
CA TYR A 33 27.00 2.30 3.11
C TYR A 33 27.63 3.69 3.14
N ALA A 34 26.81 4.74 3.05
CA ALA A 34 27.28 6.13 3.13
C ALA A 34 27.91 6.47 4.49
N ILE A 35 27.38 5.92 5.58
CA ILE A 35 27.92 6.10 6.94
C ILE A 35 29.26 5.37 7.12
N LEU A 36 29.43 4.21 6.49
CA LEU A 36 30.65 3.39 6.63
C LEU A 36 31.87 3.94 5.87
N ILE A 37 31.66 4.83 4.89
CA ILE A 37 32.73 5.35 4.04
C ILE A 37 33.09 6.77 4.45
N GLU A 38 34.34 6.98 4.85
CA GLU A 38 34.88 8.29 5.26
C GLU A 38 34.90 9.33 4.12
N GLN A 39 34.94 8.90 2.85
CA GLN A 39 34.80 9.76 1.68
C GLN A 39 33.47 9.54 0.96
N THR A 40 32.42 10.20 1.43
CA THR A 40 31.11 10.15 0.79
C THR A 40 31.08 11.09 -0.42
N TYR A 41 30.97 10.55 -1.64
CA TYR A 41 30.88 11.35 -2.86
C TYR A 41 29.52 12.05 -2.99
N ILE A 42 29.50 13.24 -3.58
CA ILE A 42 28.27 14.02 -3.79
C ILE A 42 27.19 13.24 -4.58
N PHE A 43 27.63 12.34 -5.46
CA PHE A 43 26.77 11.44 -6.20
C PHE A 43 25.98 10.48 -5.30
N LEU A 44 26.59 9.98 -4.22
CA LEU A 44 25.91 9.08 -3.27
C LEU A 44 24.81 9.81 -2.50
N TYR A 45 25.04 11.08 -2.10
CA TYR A 45 23.99 11.91 -1.50
C TYR A 45 22.83 12.17 -2.46
N PHE A 46 23.11 12.39 -3.75
CA PHE A 46 22.07 12.55 -4.76
C PHE A 46 21.22 11.28 -4.92
N ILE A 47 21.85 10.09 -4.96
CA ILE A 47 21.14 8.81 -5.01
C ILE A 47 20.30 8.60 -3.73
N LEU A 48 20.86 8.91 -2.55
CA LEU A 48 20.12 8.85 -1.28
C LEU A 48 18.89 9.74 -1.28
N LEU A 49 19.02 10.97 -1.78
CA LEU A 49 17.90 11.90 -1.92
C LEU A 49 16.82 11.34 -2.87
N LEU A 50 17.24 10.84 -4.04
CA LEU A 50 16.33 10.26 -5.04
C LEU A 50 15.58 9.04 -4.49
N THR A 51 16.28 8.13 -3.83
CA THR A 51 15.69 6.94 -3.21
C THR A 51 14.74 7.30 -2.06
N GLY A 52 15.07 8.32 -1.27
CA GLY A 52 14.16 8.91 -0.28
C GLY A 52 12.86 9.44 -0.91
N PHE A 53 12.95 10.21 -1.99
CA PHE A 53 11.76 10.70 -2.71
C PHE A 53 10.93 9.58 -3.33
N LEU A 54 11.58 8.57 -3.92
CA LEU A 54 10.89 7.40 -4.48
C LEU A 54 10.14 6.64 -3.39
N TRP A 55 10.72 6.49 -2.19
CA TRP A 55 10.07 5.83 -1.06
C TRP A 55 8.83 6.61 -0.59
N ILE A 56 8.95 7.94 -0.43
CA ILE A 56 7.82 8.81 -0.07
C ILE A 56 6.71 8.71 -1.12
N GLY A 57 7.07 8.77 -2.41
CA GLY A 57 6.13 8.65 -3.53
C GLY A 57 5.40 7.32 -3.55
N ALA A 58 6.11 6.20 -3.47
CA ALA A 58 5.51 4.86 -3.44
C ALA A 58 4.56 4.69 -2.24
N THR A 59 4.95 5.22 -1.07
CA THR A 59 4.11 5.19 0.14
C THR A 59 2.85 6.05 -0.01
N ALA A 60 2.95 7.21 -0.64
CA ALA A 60 1.81 8.07 -0.93
C ALA A 60 0.83 7.40 -1.90
N VAL A 61 1.32 6.77 -2.98
CA VAL A 61 0.48 6.01 -3.91
C VAL A 61 -0.19 4.84 -3.21
N THR A 62 0.54 4.10 -2.38
CA THR A 62 -0.02 2.98 -1.60
C THR A 62 -1.17 3.45 -0.69
N ARG A 63 -0.98 4.57 0.00
CA ARG A 63 -2.02 5.21 0.83
C ARG A 63 -3.21 5.64 0.00
N HIS A 64 -2.98 6.23 -1.17
CA HIS A 64 -4.06 6.63 -2.06
C HIS A 64 -4.90 5.43 -2.51
N VAL A 65 -4.26 4.33 -2.91
CA VAL A 65 -4.95 3.09 -3.29
C VAL A 65 -5.71 2.48 -2.11
N PHE A 66 -5.14 2.52 -0.90
CA PHE A 66 -5.83 2.10 0.32
C PHE A 66 -7.14 2.86 0.55
N VAL A 67 -7.07 4.20 0.50
CA VAL A 67 -8.23 5.08 0.69
C VAL A 67 -9.28 4.84 -0.39
N LEU A 68 -8.84 4.71 -1.65
CA LEU A 68 -9.72 4.45 -2.78
C LEU A 68 -10.44 3.11 -2.63
N LEU A 69 -9.73 2.05 -2.23
CA LEU A 69 -10.31 0.73 -1.98
C LEU A 69 -11.34 0.76 -0.85
N LYS A 70 -11.02 1.41 0.28
CA LYS A 70 -11.95 1.57 1.42
C LYS A 70 -13.22 2.32 1.03
N LYS A 71 -13.08 3.43 0.30
CA LYS A 71 -14.22 4.18 -0.26
C LYS A 71 -15.04 3.31 -1.22
N TYR A 72 -14.39 2.51 -2.05
CA TYR A 72 -15.03 1.64 -3.03
C TYR A 72 -15.90 0.55 -2.37
N ILE A 73 -15.42 -0.04 -1.27
CA ILE A 73 -16.17 -1.05 -0.51
C ILE A 73 -17.18 -0.45 0.48
N GLY A 74 -17.32 0.88 0.52
CA GLY A 74 -18.24 1.59 1.41
C GLY A 74 -17.84 1.54 2.88
N LYS A 75 -16.55 1.41 3.19
CA LYS A 75 -16.05 1.43 4.57
C LYS A 75 -15.42 2.77 4.92
N GLU A 76 -15.71 3.22 6.13
CA GLU A 76 -15.03 4.35 6.73
C GLU A 76 -13.58 4.01 7.08
N ILE A 77 -12.73 5.04 7.04
CA ILE A 77 -11.31 4.94 7.35
C ILE A 77 -11.10 5.62 8.69
N SER A 78 -10.65 4.85 9.69
CA SER A 78 -10.28 5.45 10.97
C SER A 78 -8.97 6.24 10.85
N VAL A 79 -8.79 7.24 11.73
CA VAL A 79 -7.55 8.03 11.80
C VAL A 79 -6.33 7.12 12.04
N LEU A 80 -6.47 6.10 12.90
CA LEU A 80 -5.43 5.12 13.16
C LEU A 80 -5.07 4.29 11.92
N GLU A 81 -6.07 3.86 11.13
CA GLU A 81 -5.80 3.18 9.86
C GLU A 81 -5.07 4.10 8.88
N PHE A 82 -5.48 5.36 8.78
CA PHE A 82 -4.81 6.32 7.91
C PHE A 82 -3.35 6.55 8.33
N LEU A 83 -3.08 6.77 9.61
CA LEU A 83 -1.73 6.94 10.15
C LEU A 83 -0.88 5.67 9.98
N SER A 84 -1.47 4.49 10.14
CA SER A 84 -0.76 3.22 9.96
C SER A 84 -0.16 3.04 8.55
N THR A 85 -0.74 3.68 7.54
CA THR A 85 -0.18 3.66 6.17
C THR A 85 1.14 4.42 6.03
N GLN A 86 1.53 5.24 7.01
CA GLN A 86 2.86 5.86 7.06
C GLN A 86 3.94 4.83 7.43
N PHE A 87 3.57 3.81 8.21
CA PHE A 87 4.43 2.70 8.59
C PHE A 87 4.23 1.49 7.67
N ILE A 88 3.95 1.74 6.39
CA ILE A 88 3.64 0.69 5.41
C ILE A 88 4.73 -0.39 5.40
N VAL A 89 5.99 -0.01 5.55
CA VAL A 89 7.12 -0.94 5.54
C VAL A 89 7.00 -2.01 6.63
N LEU A 90 6.50 -1.64 7.81
CA LEU A 90 6.33 -2.55 8.95
C LEU A 90 4.95 -3.23 8.94
N LEU A 91 3.92 -2.49 8.52
CA LEU A 91 2.52 -2.89 8.69
C LEU A 91 1.89 -3.47 7.42
N LEU A 92 2.59 -3.49 6.28
CA LEU A 92 2.09 -4.01 5.02
C LEU A 92 1.40 -5.38 5.15
N PRO A 93 2.00 -6.43 5.75
CA PRO A 93 1.35 -7.73 5.84
C PRO A 93 0.05 -7.67 6.65
N PHE A 94 0.05 -6.93 7.77
CA PHE A 94 -1.13 -6.79 8.62
C PHE A 94 -2.25 -6.02 7.92
N LEU A 95 -1.93 -4.89 7.30
CA LEU A 95 -2.89 -4.06 6.57
C LEU A 95 -3.45 -4.79 5.34
N TYR A 96 -2.60 -5.51 4.61
CA TYR A 96 -3.01 -6.31 3.46
C TYR A 96 -3.97 -7.44 3.86
N ILE A 97 -3.64 -8.21 4.90
CA ILE A 97 -4.52 -9.29 5.39
C ILE A 97 -5.87 -8.73 5.82
N LYS A 98 -5.88 -7.59 6.52
CA LYS A 98 -7.10 -6.91 6.95
C LYS A 98 -7.94 -6.47 5.74
N LEU A 99 -7.36 -5.75 4.78
CA LEU A 99 -8.03 -5.33 3.55
C LEU A 99 -8.57 -6.52 2.75
N ARG A 100 -7.79 -7.58 2.60
CA ARG A 100 -8.20 -8.80 1.89
C ARG A 100 -9.43 -9.43 2.53
N LYS A 101 -9.51 -9.46 3.87
CA LYS A 101 -10.70 -9.94 4.59
C LYS A 101 -11.90 -9.04 4.31
N GLU A 102 -11.74 -7.72 4.32
CA GLU A 102 -12.82 -6.78 4.03
C GLU A 102 -13.34 -6.90 2.59
N VAL A 103 -12.45 -7.01 1.60
CA VAL A 103 -12.82 -7.24 0.20
C VAL A 103 -13.55 -8.57 0.03
N ARG A 104 -13.12 -9.63 0.72
CA ARG A 104 -13.81 -10.94 0.68
C ARG A 104 -15.24 -10.85 1.22
N ILE A 105 -15.45 -10.15 2.33
CA ILE A 105 -16.78 -9.94 2.92
C ILE A 105 -17.67 -9.15 1.94
N TYR A 106 -17.15 -8.07 1.37
CA TYR A 106 -17.85 -7.27 0.36
C TYR A 106 -18.27 -8.11 -0.86
N ASN A 107 -17.35 -8.92 -1.39
CA ASN A 107 -17.63 -9.79 -2.53
C ASN A 107 -18.69 -10.86 -2.22
N LYS A 108 -18.70 -11.41 -1.00
CA LYS A 108 -19.73 -12.38 -0.57
C LYS A 108 -21.11 -11.71 -0.47
N LYS A 109 -21.17 -10.50 0.08
CA LYS A 109 -22.41 -9.71 0.19
C LYS A 109 -23.00 -9.39 -1.19
N MET A 110 -22.18 -8.89 -2.10
CA MET A 110 -22.55 -8.64 -3.51
C MET A 110 -23.13 -9.86 -4.23
N ILE A 111 -22.62 -11.07 -3.96
CA ILE A 111 -23.16 -12.30 -4.58
C ILE A 111 -24.52 -12.66 -3.98
N SER A 112 -24.68 -12.55 -2.66
CA SER A 112 -25.95 -12.80 -1.98
C SER A 112 -27.06 -11.87 -2.46
N ASP A 113 -26.75 -10.58 -2.57
CA ASP A 113 -27.71 -9.55 -3.01
C ASP A 113 -28.13 -9.77 -4.48
N ASN A 114 -27.22 -10.25 -5.34
CA ASN A 114 -27.54 -10.58 -6.73
C ASN A 114 -28.43 -11.83 -6.88
N ILE A 115 -28.28 -12.83 -6.01
CA ILE A 115 -29.10 -14.05 -6.08
C ILE A 115 -30.54 -13.75 -5.63
N GLN A 116 -30.71 -12.95 -4.58
CA GLN A 116 -32.06 -12.56 -4.10
C GLN A 116 -32.80 -11.64 -5.08
N GLY A 117 -32.11 -10.76 -5.81
CA GLY A 117 -32.73 -9.92 -6.84
C GLY A 117 -33.11 -10.63 -8.14
N THR A 118 -32.93 -11.95 -8.24
CA THR A 118 -33.34 -12.75 -9.42
C THR A 118 -34.63 -13.54 -9.17
N GLU A 119 -35.17 -13.50 -7.94
CA GLU A 119 -36.41 -14.18 -7.54
C GLU A 119 -37.64 -13.24 -7.44
N GLU A 120 -37.47 -11.96 -7.79
CA GLU A 120 -38.56 -10.97 -8.01
C GLU A 120 -38.72 -10.67 -9.51
#